data_AF-A0A1D2N144-F1
#
_entry.id   AF-A0A1D2N144-F1
#
_cell.length_a   1.000
_cell.length_b   1.000
_cell.length_c   1.000
_cell.angle_alpha   90.00
_cell.angle_beta   90.00
_cell.angle_gamma   90.00
#
_symmetry.space_group_name_H-M   'P 1'
#
loop_
_entity.id
_entity.type
_entity.pdbx_description
1 polymer ?
#
loop_
_entity_poly.entity_id
_entity_poly.type
_entity_poly.pdbx_seq_one_letter_code
_entity_poly.pdbx_strand_id
1 'polypeptide(L)'
;MKNRPQRIKTLNPFYHRVELTLWDKIKIGLFTVTLLPIKILLLIPFLCLAELLVLIGLSGITFEESQSTQLSKWRRVVRWIIAHLVMKSIVFCSGFIWKIKETGKRATPEEAPIFVVGPHSSYFDSFVVILLGSPSIVAKLDTKDVPIFGRLVTFTQAVYVTRESKESRKQVMEALKQRAQGVFNGNGMPQIYIYPEGTTGNRSSLIKFKPGAFVPQVPVQPVLIRYPNVFDAVTYTFDGLSLKQNIWYALAQLYVNVEVEYLPVYVPSEAEKNDPNLFAENVRSVMSESLRIPMSDYQFEDGTLLSALRDETKFLHKLQTIHQAKKVFGVLDYRVETAMLLRGQGSIYMRQMNWRKNFVEFQAQFYNMGSEISSIPKVRDVFNSFTKNGEDSLDVRPYLVLASLLCNNKRYGSRS
;
A
#
# COMPACT_ATOMS: atom_id res chain seq x y z
N MET A 1 28.57 5.66 36.39
CA MET A 1 28.55 4.97 35.08
C MET A 1 27.53 5.68 34.18
N LYS A 2 27.96 6.21 33.04
CA LYS A 2 27.07 6.94 32.10
C LYS A 2 26.04 5.97 31.51
N ASN A 3 24.75 6.27 31.70
CA ASN A 3 23.64 5.63 30.99
C ASN A 3 23.88 5.75 29.49
N ARG A 4 24.31 4.66 28.83
CA ARG A 4 24.23 4.58 27.38
C ARG A 4 22.75 4.58 27.03
N PRO A 5 22.26 5.48 26.16
CA PRO A 5 20.91 5.35 25.63
C PRO A 5 20.82 3.96 24.99
N GLN A 6 19.80 3.17 25.38
CA GLN A 6 19.46 1.94 24.67
C GLN A 6 19.38 2.33 23.19
N ARG A 7 20.20 1.70 22.34
CA ARG A 7 20.07 1.87 20.88
C ARG A 7 18.63 1.50 20.55
N ILE A 8 17.81 2.50 20.21
CA ILE A 8 16.54 2.27 19.55
C ILE A 8 16.93 1.47 18.32
N LYS A 9 16.61 0.17 18.31
CA LYS A 9 16.70 -0.63 17.10
C LYS A 9 15.69 0.03 16.18
N THR A 10 16.14 0.87 15.26
CA THR A 10 15.27 1.50 14.26
C THR A 10 14.72 0.36 13.41
N LEU A 11 13.50 -0.05 13.72
CA LEU A 11 12.78 -1.10 13.01
C LEU A 11 12.34 -0.50 11.69
N ASN A 12 13.01 -0.88 10.61
CA ASN A 12 12.57 -0.51 9.26
C ASN A 12 11.33 -1.35 8.92
N PRO A 13 10.13 -0.75 8.76
CA PRO A 13 8.91 -1.48 8.51
C PRO A 13 8.81 -2.05 7.09
N PHE A 14 9.70 -1.64 6.19
CA PHE A 14 9.70 -2.04 4.78
C PHE A 14 10.73 -3.11 4.42
N TYR A 15 11.34 -3.73 5.44
CA TYR A 15 12.33 -4.79 5.28
C TYR A 15 11.84 -6.09 5.93
N HIS A 16 11.81 -7.18 5.17
CA HIS A 16 11.49 -8.52 5.69
C HIS A 16 12.15 -9.60 4.83
N ARG A 17 13.28 -10.13 5.30
CA ARG A 17 13.92 -11.29 4.67
C ARG A 17 13.65 -12.54 5.48
N VAL A 18 13.19 -13.56 4.78
CA VAL A 18 12.97 -14.87 5.35
C VAL A 18 14.25 -15.69 5.15
N GLU A 19 14.97 -15.92 6.25
CA GLU A 19 16.13 -16.81 6.24
C GLU A 19 15.65 -18.26 6.41
N LEU A 20 15.77 -19.05 5.35
CA LEU A 20 15.35 -20.45 5.36
C LEU A 20 16.44 -21.33 5.97
N THR A 21 16.13 -21.98 7.08
CA THR A 21 16.97 -23.06 7.61
C THR A 21 16.98 -24.26 6.65
N LEU A 22 17.91 -25.20 6.84
CA LEU A 22 17.91 -26.45 6.06
C LEU A 22 16.58 -27.21 6.23
N TRP A 23 16.04 -27.23 7.45
CA TRP A 23 14.76 -27.84 7.74
C TRP A 23 13.60 -27.15 7.02
N ASP A 24 13.59 -25.82 6.97
CA ASP A 24 12.57 -25.07 6.23
C ASP A 24 12.63 -25.40 4.74
N LYS A 25 13.83 -25.49 4.16
CA LYS A 25 14.02 -25.85 2.75
C LYS A 25 13.52 -27.26 2.46
N ILE A 26 13.86 -28.24 3.30
CA ILE A 26 13.39 -29.63 3.16
C ILE A 26 11.87 -29.68 3.27
N LYS A 27 11.30 -29.03 4.29
CA LYS A 27 9.86 -28.99 4.55
C LYS A 27 9.09 -28.33 3.40
N ILE A 28 9.53 -27.15 2.96
CA ILE A 28 8.92 -26.44 1.82
C ILE A 28 9.06 -27.29 0.56
N GLY A 29 10.21 -27.89 0.29
CA GLY A 29 10.42 -28.78 -0.84
C GLY A 29 9.44 -29.96 -0.85
N LEU A 30 9.31 -30.66 0.28
CA LEU A 30 8.37 -31.76 0.44
C LEU A 30 6.92 -31.30 0.22
N PHE A 31 6.49 -30.23 0.90
CA PHE A 31 5.11 -29.74 0.79
C PHE A 31 4.79 -29.09 -0.56
N THR A 32 5.80 -28.64 -1.30
CA THR A 32 5.63 -28.18 -2.68
C THR A 32 5.26 -29.33 -3.61
N VAL A 33 5.79 -30.54 -3.39
CA VAL A 33 5.51 -31.71 -4.23
C VAL A 33 4.26 -32.46 -3.77
N THR A 34 3.97 -32.47 -2.46
CA THR A 34 2.85 -33.25 -1.90
C THR A 34 1.60 -32.42 -1.65
N LEU A 35 1.70 -31.35 -0.86
CA LEU A 35 0.56 -30.58 -0.37
C LEU A 35 0.06 -29.54 -1.38
N LEU A 36 0.98 -28.82 -2.01
CA LEU A 36 0.65 -27.73 -2.91
C LEU A 36 -0.22 -28.18 -4.11
N PRO A 37 0.05 -29.30 -4.80
CA PRO A 37 -0.80 -29.76 -5.90
C PRO A 37 -2.22 -30.09 -5.43
N ILE A 38 -2.35 -30.73 -4.26
CA ILE A 38 -3.64 -31.04 -3.64
C ILE A 38 -4.42 -29.75 -3.37
N LYS A 39 -3.78 -28.75 -2.75
CA LYS A 39 -4.43 -27.46 -2.49
C LYS A 39 -4.84 -26.76 -3.79
N ILE A 40 -3.99 -26.74 -4.81
CA ILE A 40 -4.32 -26.13 -6.10
C ILE A 40 -5.55 -26.82 -6.71
N LEU A 41 -5.59 -28.16 -6.72
CA LEU A 41 -6.74 -28.91 -7.21
C LEU A 41 -8.02 -28.62 -6.44
N LEU A 42 -7.93 -28.44 -5.12
CA LEU A 42 -9.08 -28.06 -4.28
C LEU A 42 -9.54 -26.61 -4.51
N LEU A 43 -8.61 -25.70 -4.84
CA LEU A 43 -8.92 -24.28 -5.04
C LEU A 43 -9.61 -23.99 -6.38
N ILE A 44 -9.24 -24.72 -7.44
CA ILE A 44 -9.78 -24.52 -8.80
C ILE A 44 -11.33 -24.47 -8.83
N PRO A 45 -12.08 -25.47 -8.31
CA PRO A 45 -13.54 -25.44 -8.40
C PRO A 45 -14.15 -24.23 -7.68
N PHE A 46 -13.59 -23.81 -6.54
CA PHE A 46 -14.09 -22.63 -5.84
C PHE A 46 -13.76 -21.32 -6.55
N LEU A 47 -12.59 -21.21 -7.20
CA LEU A 47 -12.26 -20.05 -8.02
C LEU A 47 -13.19 -19.94 -9.23
N CYS A 48 -13.46 -21.07 -9.91
CA CYS A 48 -14.44 -21.12 -11.01
C CYS A 48 -15.86 -20.76 -10.54
N LEU A 49 -16.26 -21.24 -9.36
CA LEU A 49 -17.56 -20.92 -8.78
C LEU A 49 -17.66 -19.44 -8.38
N ALA A 50 -16.62 -18.87 -7.76
CA ALA A 50 -16.57 -17.45 -7.42
C ALA A 50 -16.74 -16.60 -8.67
N GLU A 51 -15.99 -16.94 -9.72
CA GLU A 51 -16.03 -16.29 -11.02
C GLU A 51 -17.42 -16.34 -11.66
N LEU A 52 -18.05 -17.52 -11.71
CA LEU A 52 -19.40 -17.71 -12.23
C LEU A 52 -20.43 -16.87 -11.47
N LEU A 53 -20.41 -16.92 -10.14
CA LEU A 53 -21.36 -16.18 -9.31
C LEU A 53 -21.16 -14.67 -9.42
N VAL A 54 -19.92 -14.20 -9.56
CA VAL A 54 -19.64 -12.78 -9.81
C VAL A 54 -20.18 -12.35 -11.17
N LEU A 55 -20.02 -13.16 -12.23
CA LEU A 55 -20.59 -12.87 -13.55
C LEU A 55 -22.13 -12.79 -13.50
N ILE A 56 -22.77 -13.72 -12.80
CA ILE A 56 -24.23 -13.67 -12.58
C ILE A 56 -24.60 -12.41 -11.79
N GLY A 57 -23.89 -12.14 -10.69
CA GLY A 57 -24.14 -11.02 -9.79
C GLY A 57 -23.89 -9.64 -10.41
N LEU A 58 -23.05 -9.54 -11.43
CA LEU A 58 -22.76 -8.33 -12.21
C LEU A 58 -23.52 -8.29 -13.55
N SER A 59 -24.27 -9.33 -13.91
CA SER A 59 -25.00 -9.38 -15.18
C SER A 59 -26.00 -8.23 -15.29
N GLY A 60 -25.95 -7.47 -16.38
CA GLY A 60 -26.88 -6.38 -16.67
C GLY A 60 -26.76 -5.14 -15.76
N ILE A 61 -25.61 -4.90 -15.11
CA ILE A 61 -25.30 -3.62 -14.46
C ILE A 61 -24.00 -3.07 -14.99
N THR A 62 -23.95 -1.75 -15.19
CA THR A 62 -22.70 -1.07 -15.56
C THR A 62 -21.77 -0.93 -14.36
N PHE A 63 -20.50 -0.63 -14.63
CA PHE A 63 -19.55 -0.35 -13.57
C PHE A 63 -20.01 0.84 -12.72
N GLU A 64 -20.44 1.92 -13.35
CA GLU A 64 -20.90 3.15 -12.71
C GLU A 64 -22.13 2.90 -11.82
N GLU A 65 -23.10 2.12 -12.31
CA GLU A 65 -24.28 1.72 -11.54
C GLU A 65 -23.91 0.88 -10.31
N SER A 66 -22.98 -0.06 -10.47
CA SER A 66 -22.53 -0.94 -9.38
C SER A 66 -21.89 -0.16 -8.23
N GLN A 67 -21.27 0.99 -8.52
CA GLN A 67 -20.59 1.82 -7.52
C GLN A 67 -21.48 2.91 -6.92
N SER A 68 -22.39 3.48 -7.72
CA SER A 68 -23.23 4.61 -7.29
C SER A 68 -24.49 4.18 -6.52
N THR A 69 -25.01 2.99 -6.78
CA THR A 69 -26.30 2.56 -6.23
C THR A 69 -26.18 1.35 -5.30
N GLN A 70 -27.18 1.16 -4.44
CA GLN A 70 -27.28 -0.06 -3.64
C GLN A 70 -27.62 -1.25 -4.55
N LEU A 71 -26.84 -2.33 -4.48
CA LEU A 71 -27.16 -3.55 -5.21
C LEU A 71 -28.53 -4.11 -4.80
N SER A 72 -29.29 -4.66 -5.73
CA SER A 72 -30.59 -5.30 -5.47
C SER A 72 -30.48 -6.44 -4.44
N LYS A 73 -31.59 -6.79 -3.77
CA LYS A 73 -31.62 -7.79 -2.70
C LYS A 73 -30.99 -9.13 -3.13
N TRP A 74 -31.33 -9.65 -4.31
CA TRP A 74 -30.79 -10.92 -4.80
C TRP A 74 -29.29 -10.85 -5.09
N ARG A 75 -28.77 -9.74 -5.64
CA ARG A 75 -27.32 -9.54 -5.86
C ARG A 75 -26.57 -9.51 -4.53
N ARG A 76 -27.16 -8.92 -3.49
CA ARG A 76 -26.60 -8.95 -2.13
C ARG A 76 -26.57 -10.36 -1.56
N VAL A 77 -27.58 -11.19 -1.84
CA VAL A 77 -27.56 -12.63 -1.47
C VAL A 77 -26.44 -13.37 -2.21
N VAL A 78 -26.28 -13.16 -3.53
CA VAL A 78 -25.16 -13.74 -4.29
C VAL A 78 -23.80 -13.31 -3.71
N ARG A 79 -23.63 -12.03 -3.39
CA ARG A 79 -22.43 -11.50 -2.74
C ARG A 79 -22.19 -12.17 -1.38
N TRP A 80 -23.25 -12.35 -0.60
CA TRP A 80 -23.17 -13.02 0.70
C TRP A 80 -22.74 -14.49 0.56
N ILE A 81 -23.29 -15.22 -0.43
CA ILE A 81 -22.90 -16.60 -0.75
C ILE A 81 -21.43 -16.67 -1.13
N ILE A 82 -20.96 -15.79 -2.04
CA ILE A 82 -19.55 -15.74 -2.42
C ILE A 82 -18.67 -15.53 -1.18
N ALA A 83 -19.01 -14.55 -0.35
CA ALA A 83 -18.23 -14.21 0.84
C ALA A 83 -18.19 -15.33 1.89
N HIS A 84 -19.34 -15.93 2.22
CA HIS A 84 -19.47 -16.84 3.35
C HIS A 84 -19.30 -18.32 3.00
N LEU A 85 -19.55 -18.71 1.75
CA LEU A 85 -19.38 -20.08 1.29
C LEU A 85 -18.10 -20.22 0.47
N VAL A 86 -18.00 -19.49 -0.65
CA VAL A 86 -16.93 -19.71 -1.62
C VAL A 86 -15.58 -19.21 -1.11
N MET A 87 -15.51 -17.96 -0.65
CA MET A 87 -14.26 -17.35 -0.20
C MET A 87 -13.76 -17.94 1.12
N LYS A 88 -14.67 -18.31 2.04
CA LYS A 88 -14.29 -19.11 3.22
C LYS A 88 -13.71 -20.45 2.82
N SER A 89 -14.28 -21.13 1.83
CA SER A 89 -13.73 -22.40 1.33
C SER A 89 -12.35 -22.21 0.69
N ILE A 90 -12.15 -21.16 -0.12
CA ILE A 90 -10.84 -20.82 -0.71
C ILE A 90 -9.79 -20.59 0.38
N VAL A 91 -10.11 -19.81 1.42
CA VAL A 91 -9.21 -19.55 2.54
C VAL A 91 -8.87 -20.86 3.29
N PHE A 92 -9.89 -21.67 3.58
CA PHE A 92 -9.71 -22.97 4.24
C PHE A 92 -8.80 -23.90 3.44
N CYS A 93 -9.11 -24.11 2.15
CA CYS A 93 -8.34 -24.96 1.26
C CYS A 93 -6.92 -24.44 1.00
N SER A 94 -6.71 -23.13 1.09
CA SER A 94 -5.37 -22.52 1.05
C SER A 94 -4.52 -22.88 2.28
N GLY A 95 -5.14 -23.41 3.34
CA GLY A 95 -4.51 -23.73 4.62
C GLY A 95 -4.54 -22.56 5.61
N PHE A 96 -5.30 -21.49 5.36
CA PHE A 96 -5.43 -20.44 6.36
C PHE A 96 -6.39 -20.93 7.44
N ILE A 97 -5.86 -21.29 8.61
CA ILE A 97 -6.66 -21.58 9.78
C ILE A 97 -7.06 -20.22 10.36
N TRP A 98 -8.30 -19.83 10.06
CA TRP A 98 -8.90 -18.70 10.73
C TRP A 98 -9.26 -19.15 12.16
N LYS A 99 -8.39 -18.90 13.12
CA LYS A 99 -8.89 -18.62 14.46
C LYS A 99 -9.16 -17.14 14.47
N ILE A 100 -10.32 -16.76 13.95
CA ILE A 100 -10.84 -15.44 14.30
C ILE A 100 -11.14 -15.53 15.80
N LYS A 101 -10.13 -15.25 16.62
CA LYS A 101 -10.34 -14.84 18.01
C LYS A 101 -10.96 -13.46 17.89
N GLU A 102 -12.24 -13.43 17.52
CA GLU A 102 -13.07 -12.23 17.55
C GLU A 102 -13.09 -11.77 18.99
N THR A 103 -12.09 -10.98 19.31
CA THR A 103 -11.95 -10.28 20.57
C THR A 103 -12.63 -8.95 20.30
N GLY A 104 -13.70 -8.70 21.03
CA GLY A 104 -14.58 -7.55 20.80
C GLY A 104 -15.76 -7.83 19.86
N LYS A 105 -16.64 -6.83 19.74
CA LYS A 105 -17.88 -6.88 18.96
C LYS A 105 -17.70 -6.06 17.68
N ARG A 106 -17.99 -6.66 16.52
CA ARG A 106 -18.08 -5.92 15.26
C ARG A 106 -19.23 -4.91 15.32
N ALA A 107 -18.95 -3.67 14.96
CA ALA A 107 -19.90 -2.57 14.92
C ALA A 107 -20.88 -2.69 13.76
N THR A 108 -22.13 -2.28 13.99
CA THR A 108 -23.13 -2.12 12.93
C THR A 108 -22.81 -0.90 12.04
N PRO A 109 -23.43 -0.78 10.84
CA PRO A 109 -23.25 0.38 9.97
C PRO A 109 -23.52 1.73 10.65
N GLU A 110 -24.48 1.76 11.57
CA GLU A 110 -24.89 2.94 12.34
C GLU A 110 -23.93 3.24 13.50
N GLU A 111 -23.28 2.22 14.06
CA GLU A 111 -22.26 2.39 15.11
C GLU A 111 -20.93 2.87 14.51
N ALA A 112 -20.49 2.27 13.39
CA ALA A 112 -19.27 2.68 12.67
C ALA A 112 -19.36 2.36 11.16
N PRO A 113 -19.46 3.37 10.27
CA PRO A 113 -19.50 3.14 8.82
C PRO A 113 -18.16 2.73 8.22
N ILE A 114 -17.04 3.02 8.91
CA ILE A 114 -15.68 2.74 8.45
C ILE A 114 -14.96 1.86 9.48
N PHE A 115 -14.32 0.81 9.00
CA PHE A 115 -13.32 0.03 9.73
C PHE A 115 -11.92 0.44 9.30
N VAL A 116 -11.11 0.81 10.28
CA VAL A 116 -9.71 1.17 10.08
C VAL A 116 -8.87 -0.05 10.44
N VAL A 117 -8.26 -0.68 9.45
CA VAL A 117 -7.63 -2.01 9.61
C VAL A 117 -6.11 -1.89 9.62
N GLY A 118 -5.44 -2.63 10.51
CA GLY A 118 -3.98 -2.67 10.52
C GLY A 118 -3.39 -3.70 11.50
N PRO A 119 -2.07 -3.94 11.47
CA PRO A 119 -1.14 -3.42 10.47
C PRO A 119 -1.39 -4.06 9.09
N HIS A 120 -1.41 -3.26 8.03
CA HIS A 120 -1.40 -3.74 6.66
C HIS A 120 -0.04 -4.37 6.38
N SER A 121 0.01 -5.66 6.10
CA SER A 121 1.29 -6.36 6.05
C SER A 121 1.35 -7.50 5.05
N SER A 122 0.23 -7.85 4.44
CA SER A 122 0.14 -9.01 3.57
C SER A 122 -0.81 -8.75 2.40
N TYR A 123 -0.56 -9.38 1.26
CA TYR A 123 -1.56 -9.46 0.19
C TYR A 123 -2.78 -10.30 0.60
N PHE A 124 -2.60 -11.23 1.53
CA PHE A 124 -3.66 -12.07 2.06
C PHE A 124 -4.61 -11.31 3.00
N ASP A 125 -4.25 -10.09 3.43
CA ASP A 125 -5.12 -9.18 4.19
C ASP A 125 -6.47 -8.98 3.48
N SER A 126 -6.48 -8.94 2.15
CA SER A 126 -7.71 -8.84 1.34
C SER A 126 -8.64 -10.05 1.55
N PHE A 127 -8.10 -11.25 1.73
CA PHE A 127 -8.93 -12.42 2.03
C PHE A 127 -9.51 -12.35 3.44
N VAL A 128 -8.72 -11.89 4.42
CA VAL A 128 -9.19 -11.71 5.79
C VAL A 128 -10.40 -10.76 5.80
N VAL A 129 -10.31 -9.63 5.12
CA VAL A 129 -11.43 -8.66 5.02
C VAL A 129 -12.69 -9.29 4.40
N ILE A 130 -12.54 -10.16 3.40
CA ILE A 130 -13.68 -10.86 2.79
C ILE A 130 -14.35 -11.81 3.81
N LEU A 131 -13.56 -12.51 4.63
CA LEU A 131 -14.08 -13.39 5.69
C LEU A 131 -14.92 -12.63 6.72
N LEU A 132 -14.62 -11.34 6.92
CA LEU A 132 -15.35 -10.43 7.80
C LEU A 132 -16.64 -9.89 7.15
N GLY A 133 -17.22 -10.59 6.17
CA GLY A 133 -18.54 -10.31 5.62
C GLY A 133 -18.56 -9.46 4.35
N SER A 134 -17.47 -9.48 3.57
CA SER A 134 -17.33 -8.80 2.27
C SER A 134 -17.78 -7.33 2.26
N PRO A 135 -17.14 -6.50 3.10
CA PRO A 135 -17.35 -5.06 3.10
C PRO A 135 -16.78 -4.43 1.82
N SER A 136 -17.15 -3.17 1.58
CA SER A 136 -16.49 -2.36 0.56
C SER A 136 -15.04 -2.10 0.98
N ILE A 137 -14.10 -2.16 0.04
CA ILE A 137 -12.68 -1.84 0.30
C ILE A 137 -12.24 -0.62 -0.50
N VAL A 138 -11.16 0.02 -0.06
CA VAL A 138 -10.47 1.03 -0.86
C VAL A 138 -9.35 0.34 -1.67
N ALA A 139 -9.45 0.37 -3.01
CA ALA A 139 -8.53 -0.33 -3.90
C ALA A 139 -7.93 0.59 -4.97
N LYS A 140 -6.76 0.23 -5.53
CA LYS A 140 -6.22 0.96 -6.68
C LYS A 140 -7.09 0.70 -7.91
N LEU A 141 -7.27 1.69 -8.78
CA LEU A 141 -8.07 1.53 -9.99
C LEU A 141 -7.61 0.34 -10.84
N ASP A 142 -6.30 0.17 -11.03
CA ASP A 142 -5.70 -0.95 -11.79
C ASP A 142 -6.07 -2.34 -11.24
N THR A 143 -6.51 -2.43 -9.98
CA THR A 143 -6.96 -3.70 -9.38
C THR A 143 -8.20 -4.23 -10.10
N LYS A 144 -9.02 -3.36 -10.73
CA LYS A 144 -10.21 -3.76 -11.49
C LYS A 144 -9.87 -4.65 -12.70
N ASP A 145 -8.67 -4.49 -13.26
CA ASP A 145 -8.23 -5.16 -14.48
C ASP A 145 -7.53 -6.49 -14.20
N VAL A 146 -7.35 -6.85 -12.92
CA VAL A 146 -6.81 -8.16 -12.53
C VAL A 146 -7.84 -9.25 -12.86
N PRO A 147 -7.50 -10.29 -13.64
CA PRO A 147 -8.42 -11.37 -13.96
C PRO A 147 -8.99 -12.04 -12.70
N ILE A 148 -10.29 -12.36 -12.72
CA ILE A 148 -11.07 -12.94 -11.62
C ILE A 148 -11.21 -12.00 -10.42
N PHE A 149 -10.10 -11.62 -9.80
CA PHE A 149 -10.07 -10.79 -8.59
C PHE A 149 -10.62 -9.39 -8.80
N GLY A 150 -10.38 -8.76 -9.95
CA GLY A 150 -10.83 -7.40 -10.23
C GLY A 150 -12.36 -7.28 -10.19
N ARG A 151 -13.06 -8.24 -10.81
CA ARG A 151 -14.53 -8.30 -10.78
C ARG A 151 -15.08 -8.63 -9.40
N LEU A 152 -14.42 -9.50 -8.64
CA LEU A 152 -14.80 -9.78 -7.25
C LEU A 152 -14.71 -8.51 -6.40
N VAL A 153 -13.62 -7.75 -6.54
CA VAL A 153 -13.43 -6.45 -5.87
C VAL A 153 -14.52 -5.46 -6.31
N THR A 154 -14.84 -5.37 -7.61
CA THR A 154 -15.94 -4.52 -8.09
C THR A 154 -17.27 -4.87 -7.43
N PHE A 155 -17.55 -6.18 -7.28
CA PHE A 155 -18.80 -6.67 -6.70
C PHE A 155 -18.94 -6.36 -5.20
N THR A 156 -17.83 -6.12 -4.49
CA THR A 156 -17.84 -5.57 -3.11
C THR A 156 -18.22 -4.08 -3.06
N GLN A 157 -18.42 -3.44 -4.21
CA GLN A 157 -18.63 -1.98 -4.35
C GLN A 157 -17.45 -1.19 -3.78
N ALA A 158 -16.24 -1.56 -4.21
CA ALA A 158 -14.98 -0.97 -3.76
C ALA A 158 -14.82 0.48 -4.20
N VAL A 159 -14.32 1.33 -3.31
CA VAL A 159 -13.95 2.71 -3.63
C VAL A 159 -12.58 2.69 -4.33
N TYR A 160 -12.58 2.88 -5.64
CA TYR A 160 -11.36 2.90 -6.43
C TYR A 160 -10.62 4.23 -6.32
N VAL A 161 -9.28 4.16 -6.23
CA VAL A 161 -8.41 5.32 -6.11
C VAL A 161 -7.37 5.33 -7.23
N THR A 162 -7.21 6.47 -7.90
CA THR A 162 -6.03 6.73 -8.75
C THR A 162 -5.03 7.57 -7.96
N ARG A 163 -3.73 7.35 -8.21
CA ARG A 163 -2.65 8.07 -7.51
C ARG A 163 -2.05 9.20 -8.35
N GLU A 164 -2.62 9.47 -9.53
CA GLU A 164 -1.95 10.18 -10.63
C GLU A 164 -2.18 11.70 -10.62
N SER A 165 -3.33 12.21 -10.13
CA SER A 165 -3.60 13.66 -10.08
C SER A 165 -4.13 14.16 -8.72
N LYS A 166 -3.90 15.45 -8.41
CA LYS A 166 -4.43 16.11 -7.19
C LYS A 166 -5.96 16.15 -7.22
N GLU A 167 -6.50 16.35 -8.41
CA GLU A 167 -7.93 16.45 -8.72
C GLU A 167 -8.61 15.10 -8.50
N SER A 168 -8.01 14.01 -8.98
CA SER A 168 -8.55 12.66 -8.75
C SER A 168 -8.51 12.27 -7.27
N ARG A 169 -7.49 12.68 -6.52
CA ARG A 169 -7.49 12.47 -5.05
C ARG A 169 -8.64 13.20 -4.37
N LYS A 170 -8.98 14.44 -4.78
CA LYS A 170 -10.15 15.15 -4.22
C LYS A 170 -11.46 14.42 -4.54
N GLN A 171 -11.63 13.96 -5.77
CA GLN A 171 -12.83 13.20 -6.17
C GLN A 171 -12.98 11.90 -5.38
N VAL A 172 -11.89 11.16 -5.21
CA VAL A 172 -11.85 9.94 -4.38
C VAL A 172 -12.24 10.24 -2.94
N MET A 173 -11.69 11.33 -2.37
CA MET A 173 -11.99 11.74 -1.01
C MET A 173 -13.46 12.12 -0.84
N GLU A 174 -14.04 12.81 -1.82
CA GLU A 174 -15.45 13.18 -1.80
C GLU A 174 -16.36 11.94 -1.95
N ALA A 175 -16.03 11.03 -2.85
CA ALA A 175 -16.74 9.76 -3.00
C ALA A 175 -16.70 8.92 -1.72
N LEU A 176 -15.53 8.86 -1.06
CA LEU A 176 -15.38 8.18 0.23
C LEU A 176 -16.23 8.84 1.32
N LYS A 177 -16.25 10.17 1.38
CA LYS A 177 -17.07 10.93 2.32
C LYS A 177 -18.55 10.69 2.11
N GLN A 178 -19.05 10.83 0.89
CA GLN A 178 -20.45 10.56 0.54
C GLN A 178 -20.84 9.13 0.87
N ARG A 179 -19.94 8.17 0.57
CA ARG A 179 -20.16 6.76 0.89
C ARG A 179 -20.25 6.53 2.39
N ALA A 180 -19.30 7.01 3.17
CA ALA A 180 -19.26 6.82 4.61
C ALA A 180 -20.47 7.46 5.31
N GLN A 181 -20.82 8.68 4.92
CA GLN A 181 -22.02 9.37 5.43
C GLN A 181 -23.29 8.64 5.04
N GLY A 182 -23.37 8.13 3.81
CA GLY A 182 -24.48 7.33 3.34
C GLY A 182 -24.68 6.05 4.18
N VAL A 183 -23.60 5.31 4.44
CA VAL A 183 -23.63 4.13 5.32
C VAL A 183 -24.11 4.51 6.72
N PHE A 184 -23.57 5.59 7.28
CA PHE A 184 -23.91 6.07 8.61
C PHE A 184 -25.39 6.49 8.74
N ASN A 185 -25.94 7.08 7.67
CA ASN A 185 -27.33 7.50 7.59
C ASN A 185 -28.28 6.36 7.17
N GLY A 186 -27.80 5.11 7.06
CA GLY A 186 -28.64 3.95 6.79
C GLY A 186 -29.08 3.78 5.33
N ASN A 187 -28.35 4.33 4.35
CA ASN A 187 -28.70 4.19 2.92
C ASN A 187 -28.52 2.75 2.35
N GLY A 188 -28.17 1.79 3.21
CA GLY A 188 -28.03 0.37 2.88
C GLY A 188 -26.78 0.01 2.07
N MET A 189 -25.86 0.95 1.88
CA MET A 189 -24.54 0.68 1.31
C MET A 189 -23.67 -0.13 2.29
N PRO A 190 -22.74 -0.99 1.81
CA PRO A 190 -21.85 -1.71 2.73
C PRO A 190 -20.81 -0.80 3.38
N GLN A 191 -20.52 -1.07 4.66
CA GLN A 191 -19.43 -0.49 5.44
C GLN A 191 -18.08 -0.61 4.70
N ILE A 192 -17.16 0.30 5.01
CA ILE A 192 -15.90 0.45 4.28
C ILE A 192 -14.74 -0.04 5.14
N TYR A 193 -13.88 -0.90 4.61
CA TYR A 193 -12.63 -1.32 5.23
C TYR A 193 -11.47 -0.59 4.56
N ILE A 194 -10.65 0.08 5.37
CA ILE A 194 -9.55 0.91 4.89
C ILE A 194 -8.31 0.60 5.70
N TYR A 195 -7.21 0.34 4.99
CA TYR A 195 -5.87 0.32 5.57
C TYR A 195 -5.28 1.73 5.51
N PRO A 196 -5.29 2.50 6.63
CA PRO A 196 -4.89 3.91 6.62
C PRO A 196 -3.39 4.09 6.34
N GLU A 197 -2.56 3.06 6.54
CA GLU A 197 -1.14 3.02 6.15
C GLU A 197 -0.96 3.25 4.63
N GLY A 198 -1.92 2.79 3.83
CA GLY A 198 -1.89 2.93 2.36
C GLY A 198 -0.79 2.14 1.64
N THR A 199 -0.09 1.27 2.37
CA THR A 199 0.92 0.31 1.90
C THR A 199 1.13 -0.77 2.96
N THR A 200 1.80 -1.86 2.58
CA THR A 200 2.15 -2.94 3.51
C THR A 200 3.49 -2.68 4.22
N GLY A 201 3.60 -3.12 5.47
CA GLY A 201 4.84 -3.20 6.26
C GLY A 201 5.05 -4.60 6.86
N ASN A 202 6.05 -4.75 7.72
CA ASN A 202 6.41 -6.03 8.37
C ASN A 202 5.82 -6.23 9.78
N ARG A 203 4.84 -5.41 10.17
CA ARG A 203 4.21 -5.42 11.52
C ARG A 203 5.14 -5.08 12.69
N SER A 204 6.37 -4.63 12.45
CA SER A 204 7.29 -4.20 13.52
C SER A 204 6.97 -2.80 14.09
N SER A 205 6.23 -1.99 13.33
CA SER A 205 5.70 -0.69 13.76
C SER A 205 4.45 -0.35 12.95
N LEU A 206 3.54 0.46 13.49
CA LEU A 206 2.50 1.11 12.70
C LEU A 206 3.07 2.35 12.01
N ILE A 207 3.09 2.35 10.68
CA ILE A 207 3.58 3.50 9.92
C ILE A 207 2.57 4.65 9.95
N LYS A 208 2.89 5.79 9.33
CA LYS A 208 2.01 6.96 9.34
C LYS A 208 0.68 6.71 8.63
N PHE A 209 -0.41 6.95 9.33
CA PHE A 209 -1.76 6.88 8.79
C PHE A 209 -2.04 8.06 7.87
N LYS A 210 -2.66 7.78 6.73
CA LYS A 210 -3.18 8.79 5.81
C LYS A 210 -4.52 9.29 6.35
N PRO A 211 -4.81 10.59 6.27
CA PRO A 211 -6.03 11.18 6.83
C PRO A 211 -7.30 10.77 6.09
N GLY A 212 -7.18 10.07 4.94
CA GLY A 212 -8.31 9.83 4.03
C GLY A 212 -9.52 9.15 4.69
N ALA A 213 -9.29 8.14 5.53
CA ALA A 213 -10.35 7.45 6.26
C ALA A 213 -11.08 8.34 7.30
N PHE A 214 -10.48 9.47 7.68
CA PHE A 214 -10.88 10.30 8.82
C PHE A 214 -11.54 11.61 8.39
N VAL A 215 -11.37 12.03 7.13
CA VAL A 215 -12.04 13.20 6.53
C VAL A 215 -13.57 13.16 6.61
N PRO A 216 -14.27 12.01 6.56
CA PRO A 216 -15.72 11.99 6.67
C PRO A 216 -16.28 12.38 8.04
N GLN A 217 -15.45 12.48 9.09
CA GLN A 217 -15.83 12.90 10.44
C GLN A 217 -16.86 11.99 11.14
N VAL A 218 -16.97 10.74 10.68
CA VAL A 218 -17.84 9.71 11.25
C VAL A 218 -17.08 8.82 12.23
N PRO A 219 -17.77 8.11 13.15
CA PRO A 219 -17.14 7.08 13.97
C PRO A 219 -16.41 6.03 13.13
N VAL A 220 -15.29 5.53 13.65
CA VAL A 220 -14.53 4.45 13.01
C VAL A 220 -14.35 3.31 13.99
N GLN A 221 -14.31 2.06 13.50
CA GLN A 221 -13.90 0.93 14.32
C GLN A 221 -12.50 0.46 13.94
N PRO A 222 -11.50 0.56 14.84
CA PRO A 222 -10.20 -0.01 14.58
C PRO A 222 -10.25 -1.55 14.61
N VAL A 223 -9.60 -2.18 13.65
CA VAL A 223 -9.53 -3.65 13.51
C VAL A 223 -8.06 -4.06 13.40
N LEU A 224 -7.64 -4.94 14.30
CA LEU A 224 -6.27 -5.42 14.36
C LEU A 224 -6.14 -6.78 13.69
N ILE A 225 -5.16 -6.94 12.80
CA ILE A 225 -4.82 -8.23 12.16
C ILE A 225 -3.45 -8.68 12.65
N ARG A 226 -3.35 -9.93 13.08
CA ARG A 226 -2.08 -10.57 13.47
C ARG A 226 -1.88 -11.87 12.74
N TYR A 227 -0.62 -12.16 12.40
CA TYR A 227 -0.18 -13.41 11.81
C TYR A 227 0.81 -14.09 12.75
N PRO A 228 0.34 -14.78 13.81
CA PRO A 228 1.21 -15.40 14.82
C PRO A 228 1.81 -16.72 14.31
N ASN A 229 2.57 -16.62 13.22
CA ASN A 229 3.19 -17.75 12.55
C ASN A 229 4.70 -17.76 12.82
N VAL A 230 5.24 -18.92 13.20
CA VAL A 230 6.69 -19.11 13.39
C VAL A 230 7.42 -18.85 12.07
N PHE A 231 6.88 -19.39 10.98
CA PHE A 231 7.38 -19.15 9.62
C PHE A 231 6.51 -18.11 8.92
N ASP A 232 6.98 -16.87 8.89
CA ASP A 232 6.25 -15.74 8.31
C ASP A 232 6.41 -15.66 6.79
N ALA A 233 5.57 -16.41 6.09
CA ALA A 233 5.52 -16.48 4.63
C ALA A 233 4.52 -15.49 3.99
N VAL A 234 3.86 -14.65 4.79
CA VAL A 234 2.77 -13.78 4.32
C VAL A 234 3.15 -12.31 4.30
N THR A 235 4.17 -11.91 5.06
CA THR A 235 4.66 -10.54 5.06
C THR A 235 5.16 -10.11 3.70
N TYR A 236 4.54 -9.07 3.16
CA TYR A 236 4.91 -8.45 1.91
C TYR A 236 5.41 -7.03 2.16
N THR A 237 6.68 -6.78 1.83
CA THR A 237 7.34 -5.47 1.99
C THR A 237 8.08 -5.07 0.70
N PHE A 238 8.53 -3.82 0.63
CA PHE A 238 9.33 -3.32 -0.48
C PHE A 238 10.67 -4.08 -0.64
N ASP A 239 11.36 -4.36 0.47
CA ASP A 239 12.51 -5.26 0.50
C ASP A 239 12.16 -6.56 1.22
N GLY A 240 11.51 -7.47 0.50
CA GLY A 240 11.22 -8.80 0.98
C GLY A 240 10.98 -9.81 -0.12
N LEU A 241 10.19 -10.84 0.20
CA LEU A 241 9.76 -11.88 -0.73
C LEU A 241 8.92 -11.30 -1.87
N SER A 242 9.10 -11.82 -3.09
CA SER A 242 8.21 -11.52 -4.20
C SER A 242 6.78 -12.02 -3.93
N LEU A 243 5.79 -11.51 -4.67
CA LEU A 243 4.40 -11.98 -4.57
C LEU A 243 4.30 -13.49 -4.85
N LYS A 244 5.02 -13.98 -5.87
CA LYS A 244 5.04 -15.42 -6.21
C LYS A 244 5.61 -16.26 -5.05
N GLN A 245 6.67 -15.78 -4.41
CA GLN A 245 7.26 -16.47 -3.25
C GLN A 245 6.32 -16.46 -2.04
N ASN A 246 5.66 -15.33 -1.74
CA ASN A 246 4.66 -15.28 -0.66
C ASN A 246 3.54 -16.30 -0.90
N ILE A 247 2.98 -16.34 -2.12
CA ILE A 247 1.92 -17.29 -2.47
C ILE A 247 2.42 -18.73 -2.36
N TRP A 248 3.58 -19.03 -2.95
CA TRP A 248 4.16 -20.36 -2.93
C TRP A 248 4.44 -20.83 -1.49
N TYR A 249 5.14 -20.03 -0.70
CA TYR A 249 5.48 -20.39 0.67
C TYR A 249 4.25 -20.52 1.55
N ALA A 250 3.27 -19.61 1.46
CA ALA A 250 2.04 -19.70 2.23
C ALA A 250 1.25 -20.98 1.89
N LEU A 251 1.10 -21.31 0.60
CA LEU A 251 0.40 -22.53 0.19
C LEU A 251 1.18 -23.80 0.53
N ALA A 252 2.52 -23.74 0.55
CA ALA A 252 3.40 -24.81 1.00
C ALA A 252 3.48 -24.93 2.53
N GLN A 253 2.67 -24.21 3.32
CA GLN A 253 2.49 -24.48 4.75
C GLN A 253 1.29 -25.39 4.99
N LEU A 254 1.33 -26.24 6.02
CA LEU A 254 0.13 -26.99 6.45
C LEU A 254 -0.98 -26.04 6.87
N TYR A 255 -0.63 -25.05 7.68
CA TYR A 255 -1.54 -23.99 8.08
C TYR A 255 -0.85 -22.64 8.21
N VAL A 256 -1.62 -21.58 7.99
CA VAL A 256 -1.27 -20.19 8.30
C VAL A 256 -2.32 -19.66 9.28
N ASN A 257 -1.89 -19.24 10.47
CA ASN A 257 -2.77 -18.62 11.47
C ASN A 257 -2.98 -17.14 11.17
N VAL A 258 -4.21 -16.70 11.34
CA VAL A 258 -4.60 -15.29 11.36
C VAL A 258 -5.50 -15.03 12.56
N GLU A 259 -5.27 -13.94 13.28
CA GLU A 259 -6.11 -13.44 14.36
C GLU A 259 -6.65 -12.06 13.97
N VAL A 260 -7.93 -11.80 14.26
CA VAL A 260 -8.59 -10.51 14.02
C VAL A 260 -9.24 -10.05 15.32
N GLU A 261 -8.93 -8.82 15.74
CA GLU A 261 -9.47 -8.21 16.95
C GLU A 261 -10.20 -6.91 16.60
N TYR A 262 -11.43 -6.77 17.06
CA TYR A 262 -12.23 -5.56 16.94
C TYR A 262 -12.06 -4.71 18.19
N LEU A 263 -11.43 -3.55 18.05
CA LEU A 263 -11.36 -2.59 19.15
C LEU A 263 -12.70 -1.86 19.33
N PRO A 264 -12.92 -1.20 20.48
CA PRO A 264 -14.09 -0.36 20.66
C PRO A 264 -14.24 0.69 19.55
N VAL A 265 -15.49 1.05 19.24
CA VAL A 265 -15.78 2.12 18.28
C VAL A 265 -15.14 3.42 18.79
N TYR A 266 -14.39 4.08 17.90
CA TYR A 266 -13.77 5.36 18.15
C TYR A 266 -14.65 6.47 17.57
N VAL A 267 -15.19 7.31 18.44
CA VAL A 267 -16.00 8.48 18.07
C VAL A 267 -15.10 9.72 18.08
N PRO A 268 -14.96 10.46 16.97
CA PRO A 268 -14.10 11.63 16.93
C PRO A 268 -14.65 12.79 17.77
N SER A 269 -13.76 13.41 18.53
CA SER A 269 -13.99 14.69 19.21
C SER A 269 -14.11 15.86 18.22
N GLU A 270 -14.63 17.01 18.67
CA GLU A 270 -14.72 18.21 17.81
C GLU A 270 -13.36 18.67 17.28
N ALA A 271 -12.28 18.53 18.07
CA ALA A 271 -10.92 18.84 17.61
C ALA A 271 -10.49 17.92 16.46
N GLU A 272 -10.77 16.62 16.57
CA GLU A 272 -10.45 15.62 15.55
C GLU A 272 -11.31 15.75 14.29
N LYS A 273 -12.57 16.16 14.43
CA LYS A 273 -13.41 16.48 13.26
C LYS A 273 -12.84 17.65 12.46
N ASN A 274 -12.25 18.63 13.15
CA ASN A 274 -11.61 19.80 12.54
C ASN A 274 -10.19 19.51 12.02
N ASP A 275 -9.50 18.49 12.54
CA ASP A 275 -8.19 18.03 12.05
C ASP A 275 -8.16 16.52 11.79
N PRO A 276 -8.39 16.08 10.54
CA PRO A 276 -8.31 14.67 10.16
C PRO A 276 -6.94 14.01 10.40
N ASN A 277 -5.85 14.78 10.50
CA ASN A 277 -4.54 14.21 10.83
C ASN A 277 -4.44 13.90 12.32
N LEU A 278 -4.99 14.76 13.18
CA LEU A 278 -5.10 14.50 14.61
C LEU A 278 -5.97 13.26 14.85
N PHE A 279 -7.11 13.14 14.15
CA PHE A 279 -7.96 11.97 14.24
C PHE A 279 -7.21 10.68 13.82
N ALA A 280 -6.49 10.74 12.69
CA ALA A 280 -5.68 9.61 12.23
C ALA A 280 -4.59 9.21 13.24
N GLU A 281 -3.94 10.19 13.85
CA GLU A 281 -2.87 9.99 14.82
C GLU A 281 -3.37 9.35 16.12
N ASN A 282 -4.49 9.83 16.66
CA ASN A 282 -5.04 9.29 17.89
C ASN A 282 -5.56 7.85 17.69
N VAL A 283 -6.24 7.56 16.58
CA VAL A 283 -6.64 6.19 16.23
C VAL A 283 -5.43 5.29 16.05
N ARG A 284 -4.36 5.79 15.42
CA ARG A 284 -3.08 5.08 15.29
C ARG A 284 -2.48 4.75 16.66
N SER A 285 -2.50 5.69 17.61
CA SER A 285 -2.01 5.48 18.98
C SER A 285 -2.78 4.36 19.68
N VAL A 286 -4.11 4.39 19.64
CA VAL A 286 -4.96 3.34 20.24
C VAL A 286 -4.66 1.96 19.65
N MET A 287 -4.49 1.88 18.33
CA MET A 287 -4.11 0.63 17.65
C MET A 287 -2.70 0.18 18.04
N SER A 288 -1.73 1.10 18.12
CA SER A 288 -0.33 0.84 18.49
C SER A 288 -0.23 0.29 19.91
N GLU A 289 -0.93 0.88 20.86
CA GLU A 289 -1.00 0.44 22.26
C GLU A 289 -1.57 -0.98 22.38
N SER A 290 -2.67 -1.25 21.66
CA SER A 290 -3.35 -2.54 21.66
C SER A 290 -2.54 -3.63 20.97
N LEU A 291 -1.79 -3.30 19.92
CA LEU A 291 -0.85 -4.19 19.24
C LEU A 291 0.46 -4.40 20.01
N ARG A 292 0.80 -3.48 20.93
CA ARG A 292 2.10 -3.42 21.63
C ARG A 292 3.29 -3.32 20.67
N ILE A 293 3.12 -2.55 19.60
CA ILE A 293 4.20 -2.22 18.65
C ILE A 293 4.35 -0.70 18.56
N PRO A 294 5.56 -0.16 18.34
CA PRO A 294 5.76 1.29 18.26
C PRO A 294 5.08 1.90 17.02
N MET A 295 4.84 3.20 17.06
CA MET A 295 4.53 3.99 15.87
C MET A 295 5.82 4.41 15.17
N SER A 296 5.76 4.56 13.84
CA SER A 296 6.85 5.13 13.05
C SER A 296 6.33 6.18 12.06
N ASP A 297 7.19 7.13 11.70
CA ASP A 297 6.86 8.20 10.76
C ASP A 297 7.07 7.81 9.29
N TYR A 298 7.46 6.55 9.03
CA TYR A 298 7.59 6.01 7.69
C TYR A 298 6.30 6.17 6.88
N GLN A 299 6.46 6.39 5.59
CA GLN A 299 5.38 6.52 4.62
C GLN A 299 5.62 5.65 3.39
N PHE A 300 4.59 5.49 2.55
CA PHE A 300 4.69 4.78 1.27
C PHE A 300 5.83 5.32 0.38
N GLU A 301 6.04 6.63 0.42
CA GLU A 301 7.08 7.34 -0.33
C GLU A 301 8.49 6.87 0.06
N ASP A 302 8.73 6.62 1.35
CA ASP A 302 10.03 6.12 1.85
C ASP A 302 10.29 4.69 1.37
N GLY A 303 9.27 3.83 1.40
CA GLY A 303 9.38 2.46 0.88
C GLY A 303 9.65 2.42 -0.63
N THR A 304 9.04 3.34 -1.39
CA THR A 304 9.29 3.49 -2.83
C THR A 304 10.73 3.91 -3.10
N LEU A 305 11.27 4.85 -2.32
CA LEU A 305 12.66 5.27 -2.41
C LEU A 305 13.61 4.10 -2.08
N LEU A 306 13.37 3.38 -0.99
CA LEU A 306 14.17 2.21 -0.60
C LEU A 306 14.18 1.13 -1.69
N SER A 307 13.02 0.84 -2.29
CA SER A 307 12.93 -0.12 -3.39
C SER A 307 13.72 0.30 -4.62
N ALA A 308 13.80 1.59 -4.92
CA ALA A 308 14.56 2.11 -6.06
C ALA A 308 16.08 1.95 -5.88
N LEU A 309 16.55 1.90 -4.63
CA LEU A 309 17.97 1.76 -4.27
C LEU A 309 18.44 0.29 -4.20
N ARG A 310 17.53 -0.68 -4.13
CA ARG A 310 17.85 -2.10 -3.91
C ARG A 310 18.54 -2.79 -5.10
N ASP A 311 18.18 -2.42 -6.31
CA ASP A 311 18.73 -3.04 -7.53
C ASP A 311 20.02 -2.31 -7.90
N GLU A 312 21.17 -2.80 -7.40
CA GLU A 312 22.49 -2.20 -7.59
C GLU A 312 22.78 -1.91 -9.07
N THR A 313 22.41 -2.81 -9.97
CA THR A 313 22.61 -2.63 -11.41
C THR A 313 21.76 -1.50 -11.97
N LYS A 314 20.47 -1.45 -11.63
CA LYS A 314 19.60 -0.32 -12.03
C LYS A 314 20.01 0.98 -11.37
N PHE A 315 20.45 0.93 -10.12
CA PHE A 315 20.98 2.07 -9.38
C PHE A 315 22.22 2.65 -10.06
N LEU A 316 23.22 1.81 -10.37
CA LEU A 316 24.43 2.20 -11.09
C LEU A 316 24.11 2.70 -12.51
N HIS A 317 23.19 2.03 -13.21
CA HIS A 317 22.74 2.49 -14.52
C HIS A 317 22.09 3.87 -14.44
N LYS A 318 21.18 4.12 -13.48
CA LYS A 318 20.57 5.44 -13.26
C LYS A 318 21.60 6.52 -12.94
N LEU A 319 22.58 6.22 -12.08
CA LEU A 319 23.69 7.12 -11.79
C LEU A 319 24.49 7.45 -13.05
N GLN A 320 24.79 6.44 -13.87
CA GLN A 320 25.49 6.60 -15.13
C GLN A 320 24.68 7.45 -16.12
N THR A 321 23.37 7.21 -16.26
CA THR A 321 22.48 7.99 -17.13
C THR A 321 22.41 9.44 -16.70
N ILE A 322 22.27 9.72 -15.39
CA ILE A 322 22.31 11.09 -14.86
C ILE A 322 23.66 11.73 -15.18
N HIS A 323 24.77 11.05 -14.91
CA HIS A 323 26.11 11.59 -15.14
C HIS A 323 26.37 11.87 -16.63
N GLN A 324 25.98 10.95 -17.52
CA GLN A 324 26.13 11.12 -18.97
C GLN A 324 25.29 12.27 -19.50
N ALA A 325 24.03 12.40 -19.06
CA ALA A 325 23.19 13.53 -19.42
C ALA A 325 23.84 14.83 -18.94
N LYS A 326 24.12 14.96 -17.64
CA LYS A 326 24.75 16.15 -17.03
C LYS A 326 26.07 16.54 -17.72
N LYS A 327 26.91 15.55 -18.10
CA LYS A 327 28.17 15.77 -18.83
C LYS A 327 27.94 16.39 -20.21
N VAL A 328 26.94 15.91 -20.96
CA VAL A 328 26.58 16.46 -22.28
C VAL A 328 26.15 17.93 -22.17
N PHE A 329 25.46 18.29 -21.09
CA PHE A 329 24.98 19.66 -20.89
C PHE A 329 26.00 20.60 -20.22
N GLY A 330 27.21 20.12 -19.88
CA GLY A 330 28.17 20.91 -19.11
C GLY A 330 27.69 21.28 -17.69
N VAL A 331 26.60 20.68 -17.21
CA VAL A 331 26.01 20.91 -15.89
C VAL A 331 26.54 19.87 -14.90
N LEU A 332 27.87 19.68 -14.86
CA LEU A 332 28.53 18.81 -13.88
C LEU A 332 28.56 19.41 -12.46
N ASP A 333 27.87 20.55 -12.27
CA ASP A 333 27.65 21.17 -10.98
C ASP A 333 26.28 20.74 -10.42
N TYR A 334 26.30 19.83 -9.45
CA TYR A 334 25.15 19.33 -8.71
C TYR A 334 24.72 20.27 -7.57
N ARG A 335 25.09 21.56 -7.63
CA ARG A 335 24.71 22.58 -6.65
C ARG A 335 23.21 22.76 -6.52
N VAL A 336 22.43 22.63 -7.60
CA VAL A 336 20.97 22.78 -7.55
C VAL A 336 20.35 21.65 -6.73
N GLU A 337 20.74 20.41 -7.03
CA GLU A 337 20.27 19.21 -6.32
C GLU A 337 20.71 19.22 -4.86
N THR A 338 21.99 19.55 -4.63
CA THR A 338 22.58 19.62 -3.30
C THR A 338 21.95 20.76 -2.48
N ALA A 339 21.72 21.94 -3.07
CA ALA A 339 21.05 23.05 -2.40
C ALA A 339 19.59 22.73 -2.06
N MET A 340 18.88 21.98 -2.90
CA MET A 340 17.54 21.50 -2.59
C MET A 340 17.52 20.56 -1.39
N LEU A 341 18.49 19.66 -1.29
CA LEU A 341 18.61 18.75 -0.15
C LEU A 341 19.07 19.47 1.12
N LEU A 342 20.05 20.37 1.02
CA LEU A 342 20.64 21.07 2.18
C LEU A 342 19.74 22.18 2.74
N ARG A 343 19.02 22.95 1.89
CA ARG A 343 18.01 23.92 2.36
C ARG A 343 16.81 23.23 3.03
N GLY A 344 16.72 21.92 2.92
CA GLY A 344 15.72 21.05 3.53
C GLY A 344 16.05 20.57 4.94
N GLN A 345 17.18 20.96 5.56
CA GLN A 345 17.39 20.70 6.99
C GLN A 345 16.46 21.58 7.84
N GLY A 346 15.27 21.07 8.13
CA GLY A 346 14.39 21.56 9.20
C GLY A 346 13.33 22.60 8.84
N SER A 347 13.05 22.88 7.56
CA SER A 347 12.14 23.97 7.17
C SER A 347 10.78 23.51 6.64
N ILE A 348 9.74 24.30 6.94
CA ILE A 348 8.36 24.26 6.40
C ILE A 348 8.35 24.14 4.86
N TYR A 349 9.43 24.56 4.21
CA TYR A 349 9.67 24.53 2.77
C TYR A 349 9.53 23.14 2.14
N MET A 350 9.99 22.07 2.79
CA MET A 350 9.87 20.70 2.25
C MET A 350 8.41 20.22 2.15
N ARG A 351 7.52 20.71 3.05
CA ARG A 351 6.09 20.34 3.07
C ARG A 351 5.28 21.04 1.98
N GLN A 352 5.72 22.20 1.50
CA GLN A 352 5.02 23.01 0.50
C GLN A 352 5.56 22.82 -0.93
N MET A 353 6.72 22.17 -1.08
CA MET A 353 7.37 22.00 -2.38
C MET A 353 6.61 20.99 -3.26
N ASN A 354 6.40 21.34 -4.53
CA ASN A 354 5.83 20.41 -5.51
C ASN A 354 6.91 19.42 -5.97
N TRP A 355 6.92 18.24 -5.35
CA TRP A 355 7.86 17.14 -5.65
C TRP A 355 7.57 16.41 -6.96
N ARG A 356 6.35 16.56 -7.52
CA ARG A 356 6.01 16.00 -8.83
C ARG A 356 6.21 17.05 -9.91
N LYS A 357 6.97 16.69 -10.94
CA LYS A 357 7.32 17.57 -12.06
C LYS A 357 7.05 16.88 -13.38
N ASN A 358 6.41 17.58 -14.31
CA ASN A 358 6.35 17.11 -15.70
C ASN A 358 7.74 17.23 -16.35
N PHE A 359 7.89 16.68 -17.56
CA PHE A 359 9.18 16.67 -18.25
C PHE A 359 9.78 18.07 -18.44
N VAL A 360 8.95 19.06 -18.81
CA VAL A 360 9.39 20.44 -19.06
C VAL A 360 9.88 21.09 -17.78
N GLU A 361 9.13 20.94 -16.69
CA GLU A 361 9.51 21.45 -15.37
C GLU A 361 10.79 20.81 -14.84
N PHE A 362 10.96 19.50 -15.04
CA PHE A 362 12.16 18.76 -14.65
C PHE A 362 13.38 19.24 -15.44
N GLN A 363 13.24 19.35 -16.76
CA GLN A 363 14.29 19.79 -17.66
C GLN A 363 14.74 21.23 -17.34
N ALA A 364 13.79 22.16 -17.24
CA ALA A 364 14.06 23.56 -16.94
C ALA A 364 14.82 23.71 -15.61
N GLN A 365 14.46 22.90 -14.61
CA GLN A 365 15.03 23.01 -13.27
C GLN A 365 16.43 22.40 -13.11
N PHE A 366 16.70 21.24 -13.71
CA PHE A 366 17.93 20.49 -13.44
C PHE A 366 18.98 20.53 -14.57
N TYR A 367 18.55 20.94 -15.77
CA TYR A 367 19.41 20.95 -16.97
C TYR A 367 19.53 22.34 -17.63
N ASN A 368 18.75 23.34 -17.17
CA ASN A 368 18.80 24.76 -17.59
C ASN A 368 19.03 24.94 -19.11
N MET A 369 18.18 24.33 -19.92
CA MET A 369 18.35 24.28 -21.37
C MET A 369 17.89 25.56 -22.05
N GLY A 370 18.82 26.28 -22.68
CA GLY A 370 18.51 27.20 -23.77
C GLY A 370 18.28 26.41 -25.05
N SER A 371 17.04 25.99 -25.32
CA SER A 371 16.51 25.62 -26.64
C SER A 371 17.29 24.66 -27.59
N GLU A 372 18.27 23.88 -27.15
CA GLU A 372 18.94 22.89 -28.03
C GLU A 372 18.15 21.56 -28.12
N ILE A 373 17.71 21.21 -29.33
CA ILE A 373 16.78 20.09 -29.59
C ILE A 373 17.47 18.72 -29.57
N SER A 374 18.73 18.62 -30.01
CA SER A 374 19.46 17.35 -30.20
C SER A 374 19.82 16.64 -28.89
N SER A 375 19.79 17.37 -27.77
CA SER A 375 20.18 16.89 -26.45
C SER A 375 18.96 16.52 -25.57
N ILE A 376 17.74 16.91 -25.96
CA ILE A 376 16.45 16.55 -25.34
C ILE A 376 16.30 15.04 -25.08
N PRO A 377 16.67 14.13 -26.01
CA PRO A 377 16.48 12.69 -25.81
C PRO A 377 17.20 12.15 -24.57
N LYS A 378 18.40 12.65 -24.24
CA LYS A 378 19.17 12.17 -23.07
C LYS A 378 18.56 12.62 -21.73
N VAL A 379 18.00 13.83 -21.67
CA VAL A 379 17.22 14.28 -20.50
C VAL A 379 15.94 13.47 -20.39
N ARG A 380 15.33 13.12 -21.53
CA ARG A 380 14.15 12.28 -21.59
C ARG A 380 14.45 10.86 -21.11
N ASP A 381 15.62 10.30 -21.42
CA ASP A 381 16.07 9.02 -20.90
C ASP A 381 16.24 9.06 -19.38
N VAL A 382 16.84 10.13 -18.83
CA VAL A 382 16.89 10.33 -17.37
C VAL A 382 15.47 10.39 -16.82
N PHE A 383 14.59 11.24 -17.34
CA PHE A 383 13.21 11.37 -16.87
C PHE A 383 12.47 10.02 -16.89
N ASN A 384 12.52 9.32 -18.02
CA ASN A 384 11.90 8.02 -18.24
C ASN A 384 12.47 6.92 -17.33
N SER A 385 13.75 7.01 -16.93
CA SER A 385 14.35 6.05 -16.00
C SER A 385 13.78 6.13 -14.58
N PHE A 386 13.08 7.22 -14.24
CA PHE A 386 12.43 7.41 -12.95
C PHE A 386 10.90 7.45 -13.02
N THR A 387 10.30 7.52 -14.21
CA THR A 387 8.85 7.39 -14.39
C THR A 387 8.47 5.95 -14.73
N LYS A 388 7.23 5.57 -14.45
CA LYS A 388 6.67 4.31 -14.97
C LYS A 388 6.17 4.50 -16.41
N ASN A 389 6.08 3.41 -17.17
CA ASN A 389 5.58 3.44 -18.54
C ASN A 389 4.22 4.17 -18.61
N GLY A 390 4.17 5.30 -19.32
CA GLY A 390 2.97 6.11 -19.50
C GLY A 390 2.76 7.25 -18.50
N GLU A 391 3.64 7.45 -17.51
CA GLU A 391 3.53 8.58 -16.58
C GLU A 391 4.15 9.88 -17.17
N ASP A 392 3.35 10.95 -17.20
CA ASP A 392 3.77 12.29 -17.66
C ASP A 392 4.45 13.14 -16.57
N SER A 393 4.49 12.65 -15.34
CA SER A 393 5.08 13.35 -14.20
C SER A 393 5.97 12.45 -13.35
N LEU A 394 7.10 13.00 -12.92
CA LEU A 394 8.12 12.36 -12.10
C LEU A 394 8.09 12.93 -10.68
N ASP A 395 8.11 12.06 -9.67
CA ASP A 395 8.54 12.43 -8.32
C ASP A 395 10.07 12.60 -8.30
N VAL A 396 10.56 13.81 -8.06
CA VAL A 396 12.00 14.12 -8.20
C VAL A 396 12.84 13.69 -7.00
N ARG A 397 12.26 13.23 -5.90
CA ARG A 397 13.02 12.86 -4.69
C ARG A 397 14.04 11.73 -4.94
N PRO A 398 13.70 10.62 -5.62
CA PRO A 398 14.69 9.59 -5.96
C PRO A 398 15.79 10.12 -6.89
N TYR A 399 15.46 11.01 -7.83
CA TYR A 399 16.45 11.66 -8.69
C TYR A 399 17.42 12.51 -7.86
N LEU A 400 16.92 13.35 -6.95
CA LEU A 400 17.74 14.21 -6.09
C LEU A 400 18.70 13.41 -5.22
N VAL A 401 18.21 12.33 -4.60
CA VAL A 401 19.03 11.43 -3.79
C VAL A 401 20.15 10.84 -4.64
N LEU A 402 19.85 10.29 -5.83
CA LEU A 402 20.88 9.72 -6.71
C LEU A 402 21.86 10.77 -7.23
N ALA A 403 21.38 11.92 -7.68
CA ALA A 403 22.21 13.00 -8.18
C ALA A 403 23.16 13.53 -7.09
N SER A 404 22.74 13.55 -5.82
CA SER A 404 23.58 13.96 -4.69
C SER A 404 24.75 13.03 -4.38
N LEU A 405 24.70 11.78 -4.84
CA LEU A 405 25.80 10.83 -4.69
C LEU A 405 26.91 11.07 -5.74
N LEU A 406 26.64 11.87 -6.78
CA LEU A 406 27.63 12.21 -7.81
C LEU A 406 28.45 13.42 -7.35
N CYS A 407 29.77 13.30 -7.36
CA CYS A 407 30.68 14.34 -6.88
C CYS A 407 30.75 15.56 -7.82
N ASN A 408 30.80 16.75 -7.21
CA ASN A 408 31.13 18.00 -7.89
C ASN A 408 32.63 18.02 -8.25
N ASN A 409 32.98 17.77 -9.51
CA ASN A 409 34.33 18.04 -10.01
C ASN A 409 34.53 19.54 -10.27
N LYS A 410 34.58 20.33 -9.19
CA LYS A 410 35.24 21.64 -9.15
C LYS A 410 36.08 21.76 -7.87
N ARG A 411 37.01 20.82 -7.69
CA ARG A 411 38.21 20.97 -6.84
C ARG A 411 39.41 20.30 -7.51
N TYR A 412 39.83 20.85 -8.65
CA TYR A 412 41.23 20.89 -9.07
C TYR A 412 41.42 22.22 -9.78
N GLY A 413 41.64 23.24 -8.96
CA GLY A 413 41.79 24.64 -9.35
C GLY A 413 42.42 25.37 -8.17
N SER A 414 43.60 24.91 -7.77
CA SER A 414 44.45 25.64 -6.85
C SER A 414 45.91 25.46 -7.25
N ARG A 415 46.43 26.55 -7.83
CA ARG A 415 47.83 27.00 -7.84
C ARG A 415 48.81 26.25 -8.76
N SER A 416 49.13 26.91 -9.86
CA SER A 416 50.46 27.46 -10.12
C SER A 416 50.30 28.77 -10.88
#